data_AF-A0A965K9I8-F1
#
_entry.id   AF-A0A965K9I8-F1
#
_cell.length_a   1.000
_cell.length_b   1.000
_cell.length_c   1.000
_cell.angle_alpha   90.00
_cell.angle_beta   90.00
_cell.angle_gamma   90.00
#
_symmetry.space_group_name_H-M   'P 1'
#
loop_
_entity.id
_entity.type
_entity.pdbx_description
1 polymer ?
#
loop_
_entity_poly.entity_id
_entity_poly.type
_entity_poly.pdbx_seq_one_letter_code
_entity_poly.pdbx_strand_id
1 'polypeptide(L)'
;MRKALLIFGGVMLAGLLALVLLSEFAPARPRRFTGELGSALPEVPGWTRREIPIAGSSAALASAQGILNFSQAKQILYTRNGAQILVYVAYWEPGKVSVVDAGSHNPDSCWVNNGCVRTERLYAVPGRVGERELLPYELGQYIVPNGGKQNVAFWHLVNGEPNRYEDQQAGWRNGLIGRLERLPLVWKDIRAYGINQKNEQMFVRISSGQRVEELMADPANGTLWQALAPLGVFGDQRWR
;
A
#
# COMPACT_ATOMS: atom_id res chain seq x y z
N MET A 1 -4.48 12.91 -48.50
CA MET A 1 -4.12 11.97 -47.41
C MET A 1 -2.97 12.46 -46.52
N ARG A 2 -1.77 12.81 -47.05
CA ARG A 2 -0.64 13.28 -46.23
C ARG A 2 -0.93 14.50 -45.35
N LYS A 3 -1.61 15.53 -45.88
CA LYS A 3 -1.98 16.74 -45.11
C LYS A 3 -2.97 16.42 -43.97
N ALA A 4 -3.94 15.55 -44.21
CA ALA A 4 -4.92 15.13 -43.20
C ALA A 4 -4.25 14.32 -42.07
N LEU A 5 -3.30 13.43 -42.40
CA LEU A 5 -2.49 12.71 -41.41
C LEU A 5 -1.62 13.64 -40.56
N LEU A 6 -1.01 14.67 -41.17
CA LEU A 6 -0.22 15.66 -40.45
C LEU A 6 -1.08 16.52 -39.52
N ILE A 7 -2.26 16.95 -39.97
CA ILE A 7 -3.21 17.70 -39.14
C ILE A 7 -3.68 16.84 -37.97
N PHE A 8 -4.09 15.60 -38.24
CA PHE A 8 -4.53 14.66 -37.20
C PHE A 8 -3.42 14.37 -36.18
N GLY A 9 -2.20 14.09 -36.65
CA GLY A 9 -1.04 13.87 -35.79
C GLY A 9 -0.69 15.11 -34.95
N GLY A 10 -0.76 16.30 -35.55
CA GLY A 10 -0.54 17.56 -34.84
C GLY A 10 -1.57 17.82 -33.74
N VAL A 11 -2.85 17.59 -34.02
CA VAL A 11 -3.93 17.71 -33.03
C VAL A 11 -3.76 16.70 -31.90
N MET A 12 -3.40 15.45 -32.20
CA MET A 12 -3.13 14.43 -31.18
C MET A 12 -1.94 14.81 -30.30
N LEU A 13 -0.84 15.29 -30.88
CA LEU A 13 0.33 15.71 -30.12
C LEU A 13 0.01 16.91 -29.23
N ALA A 14 -0.71 17.91 -29.75
CA ALA A 14 -1.13 19.07 -28.98
C ALA A 14 -2.09 18.68 -27.83
N GLY A 15 -3.03 17.76 -28.08
CA GLY A 15 -3.93 17.23 -27.07
C GLY A 15 -3.19 16.46 -25.97
N LEU A 16 -2.24 15.60 -26.34
CA LEU A 16 -1.39 14.89 -25.37
C LEU A 16 -0.53 15.86 -24.56
N LEU A 17 0.06 16.87 -25.19
CA LEU A 17 0.83 17.90 -24.50
C LEU A 17 -0.05 18.67 -23.51
N ALA A 18 -1.25 19.08 -23.92
CA ALA A 18 -2.19 19.75 -23.02
C ALA A 18 -2.58 18.88 -21.82
N LEU A 19 -2.83 17.57 -22.03
CA LEU A 19 -3.09 16.62 -20.93
C LEU A 19 -1.90 16.47 -19.98
N VAL A 20 -0.67 16.39 -20.52
CA VAL A 20 0.55 16.34 -19.71
C VAL A 20 0.71 17.61 -18.89
N LEU A 21 0.54 18.79 -19.50
CA LEU A 21 0.63 20.07 -18.81
C LEU A 21 -0.47 20.21 -17.75
N LEU A 22 -1.71 19.82 -18.06
CA LEU A 22 -2.80 19.83 -17.08
C LEU A 22 -2.51 18.92 -15.89
N SER A 23 -1.95 17.72 -16.12
CA SER A 23 -1.58 16.79 -15.06
C SER A 23 -0.41 17.32 -14.21
N GLU A 24 0.62 17.86 -14.87
CA GLU A 24 1.85 18.34 -14.21
C GLU A 24 1.60 19.60 -13.40
N PHE A 25 0.80 20.54 -13.92
CA PHE A 25 0.50 21.80 -13.25
C PHE A 25 -0.77 21.78 -12.40
N ALA A 26 -1.55 20.69 -12.42
CA ALA A 26 -2.64 20.53 -11.46
C ALA A 26 -2.08 20.57 -10.03
N PRO A 27 -2.69 21.36 -9.12
CA PRO A 27 -2.25 21.40 -7.75
C PRO A 27 -2.40 20.01 -7.12
N ALA A 28 -1.44 19.64 -6.28
CA ALA A 28 -1.57 18.42 -5.50
C ALA A 28 -2.80 18.54 -4.57
N ARG A 29 -3.43 17.40 -4.27
CA ARG A 29 -4.52 17.40 -3.28
C ARG A 29 -3.96 17.81 -1.91
N PRO A 30 -4.76 18.44 -1.03
CA PRO A 30 -4.29 18.79 0.31
C PRO A 30 -3.81 17.56 1.08
N ARG A 31 -2.66 17.68 1.74
CA ARG A 31 -2.13 16.70 2.68
C ARG A 31 -3.07 16.62 3.90
N ARG A 32 -3.49 15.41 4.29
CA ARG A 32 -4.38 15.21 5.46
C ARG A 32 -3.66 14.53 6.61
N PHE A 33 -2.71 13.65 6.35
CA PHE A 33 -1.87 13.05 7.39
C PHE A 33 -0.80 14.06 7.80
N THR A 34 -0.83 14.50 9.05
CA THR A 34 0.11 15.52 9.57
C THR A 34 1.02 14.97 10.66
N GLY A 35 0.75 13.76 11.14
CA GLY A 35 1.56 13.08 12.13
C GLY A 35 2.90 12.54 11.62
N GLU A 36 3.61 11.93 12.55
CA GLU A 36 4.80 11.11 12.30
C GLU A 36 4.44 9.64 12.51
N LEU A 37 4.85 8.75 11.60
CA LEU A 37 4.58 7.31 11.71
C LEU A 37 5.13 6.70 13.02
N GLY A 38 6.17 7.30 13.61
CA GLY A 38 6.66 6.91 14.93
C GLY A 38 5.61 7.04 16.03
N SER A 39 4.82 8.12 16.02
CA SER A 39 3.74 8.36 16.97
C SER A 39 2.51 7.51 16.67
N ALA A 40 2.29 7.17 15.39
CA ALA A 40 1.21 6.27 14.97
C ALA A 40 1.50 4.77 15.23
N LEU A 41 2.74 4.43 15.63
CA LEU A 41 3.16 3.09 16.05
C LEU A 41 3.71 3.10 17.49
N PRO A 42 2.85 3.38 18.48
CA PRO A 42 3.26 3.65 19.85
C PRO A 42 3.63 2.38 20.62
N GLU A 43 4.19 2.56 21.83
CA GLU A 43 4.23 1.48 22.81
C GLU A 43 2.81 1.16 23.28
N VAL A 44 2.53 -0.13 23.47
CA VAL A 44 1.20 -0.61 23.88
C VAL A 44 1.37 -1.42 25.16
N PRO A 45 0.64 -1.10 26.24
CA PRO A 45 0.71 -1.86 27.49
C PRO A 45 0.51 -3.36 27.27
N GLY A 46 1.40 -4.16 27.86
CA GLY A 46 1.42 -5.61 27.71
C GLY A 46 2.06 -6.13 26.42
N TRP A 47 2.49 -5.26 25.50
CA TRP A 47 3.23 -5.64 24.29
C TRP A 47 4.68 -5.20 24.37
N THR A 48 5.59 -6.07 23.95
CA THR A 48 6.98 -5.69 23.69
C THR A 48 7.10 -5.18 22.26
N ARG A 49 7.63 -3.96 22.12
CA ARG A 49 7.82 -3.26 20.85
C ARG A 49 9.28 -3.33 20.41
N ARG A 50 9.53 -3.76 19.18
CA ARG A 50 10.88 -3.77 18.59
C ARG A 50 10.85 -3.20 17.18
N GLU A 51 11.71 -2.23 16.91
CA GLU A 51 11.88 -1.71 15.56
C GLU A 51 12.65 -2.71 14.70
N ILE A 52 12.10 -3.00 13.52
CA ILE A 52 12.71 -3.91 12.56
C ILE A 52 13.10 -3.10 11.34
N PRO A 53 14.36 -3.18 10.87
CA PRO A 53 14.74 -2.56 9.61
C PRO A 53 13.82 -2.99 8.48
N ILE A 54 13.35 -2.03 7.66
CA ILE A 54 12.52 -2.32 6.48
C ILE A 54 13.28 -3.20 5.48
N ALA A 55 14.61 -3.09 5.46
CA ALA A 55 15.48 -3.97 4.71
C ALA A 55 16.67 -4.42 5.57
N GLY A 56 17.10 -5.67 5.38
CA GLY A 56 18.14 -6.31 6.20
C GLY A 56 19.57 -5.82 5.93
N SER A 57 19.79 -4.95 4.95
CA SER A 57 21.09 -4.31 4.68
C SER A 57 20.90 -2.86 4.24
N SER A 58 21.92 -2.02 4.44
CA SER A 58 21.92 -0.63 3.98
C SER A 58 21.74 -0.49 2.47
N ALA A 59 22.28 -1.42 1.67
CA ALA A 59 22.10 -1.45 0.22
C ALA A 59 20.67 -1.83 -0.19
N ALA A 60 20.07 -2.81 0.50
CA ALA A 60 18.67 -3.17 0.29
C ALA A 60 17.73 -2.05 0.77
N LEU A 61 18.10 -1.31 1.81
CA LEU A 61 17.36 -0.14 2.28
C LEU A 61 17.45 1.04 1.30
N ALA A 62 18.63 1.32 0.76
CA ALA A 62 18.83 2.35 -0.26
C ALA A 62 18.12 2.01 -1.58
N SER A 63 18.13 0.74 -1.97
CA SER A 63 17.36 0.23 -3.12
C SER A 63 15.85 0.36 -2.86
N ALA A 64 15.38 -0.08 -1.69
CA ALA A 64 13.99 0.08 -1.29
C ALA A 64 13.60 1.57 -1.21
N GLN A 65 14.41 2.45 -0.62
CA GLN A 65 14.12 3.89 -0.55
C GLN A 65 14.13 4.55 -1.93
N GLY A 66 15.11 4.23 -2.78
CA GLY A 66 15.22 4.76 -4.14
C GLY A 66 14.12 4.28 -5.08
N ILE A 67 13.60 3.07 -4.87
CA ILE A 67 12.50 2.49 -5.65
C ILE A 67 11.14 2.91 -5.10
N LEU A 68 10.97 2.92 -3.78
CA LEU A 68 9.67 3.16 -3.12
C LEU A 68 9.38 4.64 -2.90
N ASN A 69 10.39 5.50 -2.81
CA ASN A 69 10.30 6.96 -2.68
C ASN A 69 9.25 7.43 -1.64
N PHE A 70 9.16 6.75 -0.50
CA PHE A 70 8.22 7.10 0.58
C PHE A 70 8.58 8.43 1.23
N SER A 71 7.56 9.17 1.69
CA SER A 71 7.74 10.34 2.55
C SER A 71 8.10 9.90 3.98
N GLN A 72 7.44 8.86 4.48
CA GLN A 72 7.78 8.19 5.74
C GLN A 72 7.55 6.69 5.59
N ALA A 73 8.37 5.86 6.23
CA ALA A 73 8.08 4.44 6.37
C ALA A 73 8.63 3.90 7.68
N LYS A 74 7.92 2.95 8.28
CA LYS A 74 8.34 2.33 9.54
C LYS A 74 7.86 0.89 9.64
N GLN A 75 8.63 0.07 10.34
CA GLN A 75 8.29 -1.33 10.57
C GLN A 75 8.58 -1.71 12.02
N ILE A 76 7.55 -2.17 12.72
CA ILE A 76 7.60 -2.48 14.15
C ILE A 76 7.05 -3.88 14.38
N LEU A 77 7.79 -4.69 15.12
CA LEU A 77 7.34 -5.98 15.63
C LEU A 77 6.78 -5.79 17.04
N TYR A 78 5.52 -6.17 17.22
CA TYR A 78 4.88 -6.30 18.53
C TYR A 78 4.84 -7.76 18.92
N THR A 79 5.25 -8.06 20.15
CA THR A 79 5.22 -9.43 20.69
C THR A 79 4.55 -9.47 22.06
N ARG A 80 3.75 -10.52 22.29
CA ARG A 80 3.11 -10.78 23.58
C ARG A 80 2.66 -12.24 23.68
N ASN A 81 3.06 -12.95 24.75
CA ASN A 81 2.61 -14.31 25.06
C ASN A 81 2.65 -15.28 23.85
N GLY A 82 3.72 -15.21 23.05
CA GLY A 82 3.88 -16.03 21.84
C GLY A 82 3.27 -15.44 20.56
N ALA A 83 2.33 -14.49 20.66
CA ALA A 83 1.83 -13.74 19.51
C ALA A 83 2.92 -12.80 18.98
N GLN A 84 3.10 -12.77 17.66
CA GLN A 84 4.05 -11.90 16.97
C GLN A 84 3.36 -11.20 15.81
N ILE A 85 3.29 -9.88 15.86
CA ILE A 85 2.59 -9.06 14.86
C ILE A 85 3.57 -8.03 14.33
N LEU A 86 3.95 -8.18 13.06
CA LEU A 86 4.79 -7.21 12.36
C LEU A 86 3.89 -6.21 11.63
N VAL A 87 3.99 -4.94 12.02
CA VAL A 87 3.28 -3.83 11.42
C VAL A 87 4.26 -3.06 10.53
N TYR A 88 3.97 -2.99 9.24
CA TYR A 88 4.68 -2.16 8.28
C TYR A 88 3.75 -1.05 7.81
N VAL A 89 4.25 0.19 7.85
CA VAL A 89 3.52 1.36 7.36
C VAL A 89 4.42 2.17 6.43
N ALA A 90 3.90 2.58 5.29
CA ALA A 90 4.52 3.52 4.39
C ALA A 90 3.53 4.61 3.99
N TYR A 91 4.01 5.85 3.99
CA TYR A 91 3.24 7.05 3.69
C TYR A 91 3.88 7.83 2.55
N TRP A 92 3.04 8.33 1.65
CA TRP A 92 3.41 9.20 0.55
C TRP A 92 2.56 10.46 0.56
N GLU A 93 3.24 11.60 0.60
CA GLU A 93 2.59 12.89 0.40
C GLU A 93 1.95 12.99 -0.99
N PRO A 94 0.93 13.85 -1.15
CA PRO A 94 0.29 14.11 -2.43
C PRO A 94 1.30 14.32 -3.59
N GLY A 95 1.23 13.46 -4.61
CA GLY A 95 2.06 13.58 -5.82
C GLY A 95 3.48 13.01 -5.71
N LYS A 96 3.85 12.42 -4.57
CA LYS A 96 5.17 11.80 -4.38
C LYS A 96 5.42 10.58 -5.27
N VAL A 97 4.37 9.78 -5.49
CA VAL A 97 4.38 8.57 -6.33
C VAL A 97 3.00 8.36 -6.94
N SER A 98 2.90 7.68 -8.07
CA SER A 98 1.61 7.30 -8.66
C SER A 98 0.89 6.23 -7.81
N VAL A 99 -0.43 6.15 -7.91
CA VAL A 99 -1.22 5.12 -7.20
C VAL A 99 -0.86 3.71 -7.69
N VAL A 100 -0.65 3.54 -9.00
CA VAL A 100 -0.21 2.27 -9.59
C VAL A 100 1.16 1.85 -9.04
N ASP A 101 2.13 2.76 -8.99
CA ASP A 101 3.48 2.42 -8.53
C ASP A 101 3.48 2.11 -7.03
N ALA A 102 2.85 2.95 -6.20
CA ALA A 102 2.67 2.63 -4.78
C ALA A 102 1.97 1.28 -4.58
N GLY A 103 0.92 1.02 -5.36
CA GLY A 103 0.14 -0.20 -5.28
C GLY A 103 0.89 -1.45 -5.73
N SER A 104 1.91 -1.29 -6.56
CA SER A 104 2.83 -2.38 -6.93
C SER A 104 3.76 -2.82 -5.78
N HIS A 105 3.74 -2.12 -4.65
CA HIS A 105 4.53 -2.45 -3.46
C HIS A 105 3.73 -3.22 -2.41
N ASN A 106 2.80 -4.04 -2.88
CA ASN A 106 2.09 -5.01 -2.07
C ASN A 106 2.86 -6.34 -1.96
N PRO A 107 2.54 -7.20 -0.98
CA PRO A 107 3.18 -8.51 -0.82
C PRO A 107 3.07 -9.39 -2.08
N ASP A 108 1.96 -9.30 -2.81
CA ASP A 108 1.75 -10.07 -4.05
C ASP A 108 2.81 -9.81 -5.10
N SER A 109 3.35 -8.59 -5.15
CA SER A 109 4.43 -8.23 -6.06
C SER A 109 5.79 -8.42 -5.40
N CYS A 110 6.04 -7.75 -4.27
CA CYS A 110 7.36 -7.73 -3.67
C CYS A 110 7.79 -9.07 -3.06
N TRP A 111 6.90 -9.79 -2.40
CA TRP A 111 7.28 -11.04 -1.74
C TRP A 111 7.39 -12.19 -2.73
N VAL A 112 6.46 -12.26 -3.69
CA VAL A 112 6.49 -13.28 -4.75
C VAL A 112 7.71 -13.11 -5.64
N ASN A 113 8.06 -11.87 -6.04
CA ASN A 113 9.29 -11.61 -6.80
C ASN A 113 10.57 -11.95 -6.02
N ASN A 114 10.51 -11.97 -4.68
CA ASN A 114 11.61 -12.39 -3.80
C ASN A 114 11.52 -13.87 -3.37
N GLY A 115 10.75 -14.69 -4.11
CA GLY A 115 10.71 -16.14 -3.94
C GLY A 115 9.70 -16.66 -2.92
N CYS A 116 8.79 -15.83 -2.42
CA CYS A 116 7.68 -16.33 -1.60
C CYS A 116 6.62 -17.00 -2.48
N VAL A 117 6.01 -18.08 -2.00
CA VAL A 117 4.90 -18.75 -2.66
C VAL A 117 3.59 -18.28 -2.03
N ARG A 118 2.72 -17.65 -2.81
CA ARG A 118 1.37 -17.28 -2.36
C ARG A 118 0.46 -18.50 -2.36
N THR A 119 -0.14 -18.83 -1.22
CA THR A 119 -1.02 -19.99 -1.04
C THR A 119 -2.49 -19.63 -0.92
N GLU A 120 -2.81 -18.39 -0.52
CA GLU A 120 -4.19 -17.90 -0.41
C GLU A 120 -4.22 -16.42 -0.76
N ARG A 121 -5.34 -15.97 -1.37
CA ARG A 121 -5.59 -14.55 -1.68
C ARG A 121 -7.09 -14.27 -1.68
N LEU A 122 -7.52 -13.33 -0.83
CA LEU A 122 -8.90 -12.82 -0.78
C LEU A 122 -8.90 -11.30 -0.82
N TYR A 123 -9.82 -10.71 -1.58
CA TYR A 123 -9.91 -9.26 -1.80
C TYR A 123 -11.07 -8.66 -1.04
N ALA A 124 -10.95 -7.38 -0.67
CA ALA A 124 -12.01 -6.62 0.01
C ALA A 124 -12.64 -7.35 1.22
N VAL A 125 -11.81 -8.03 2.02
CA VAL A 125 -12.25 -8.83 3.17
C VAL A 125 -12.77 -7.89 4.26
N PRO A 126 -14.04 -8.03 4.68
CA PRO A 126 -14.56 -7.26 5.81
C PRO A 126 -13.89 -7.75 7.10
N GLY A 127 -13.65 -6.83 8.02
CA GLY A 127 -13.04 -7.13 9.32
C GLY A 127 -13.64 -6.30 10.43
N ARG A 128 -13.46 -6.76 11.67
CA ARG A 128 -13.81 -5.99 12.86
C ARG A 128 -12.82 -6.29 13.98
N VAL A 129 -12.64 -5.35 14.88
CA VAL A 129 -11.95 -5.55 16.15
C VAL A 129 -12.89 -5.11 17.27
N GLY A 130 -13.35 -6.08 18.08
CA GLY A 130 -14.47 -5.85 18.97
C GLY A 130 -15.70 -5.41 18.19
N GLU A 131 -16.25 -4.25 18.54
CA GLU A 131 -17.42 -3.65 17.89
C GLU A 131 -17.06 -2.68 16.74
N ARG A 132 -15.77 -2.38 16.52
CA ARG A 132 -15.35 -1.42 15.49
C ARG A 132 -15.07 -2.13 14.16
N GLU A 133 -15.69 -1.64 13.10
CA GLU A 133 -15.46 -2.14 11.74
C GLU A 133 -14.13 -1.62 11.17
N LEU A 134 -13.39 -2.54 10.56
CA LEU A 134 -12.22 -2.20 9.76
C LEU A 134 -12.67 -1.82 8.35
N LEU A 135 -11.93 -0.93 7.71
CA LEU A 135 -12.00 -0.80 6.26
C LEU A 135 -11.68 -2.17 5.63
N PRO A 136 -12.32 -2.58 4.52
CA PRO A 136 -12.08 -3.91 3.99
C PRO A 136 -10.64 -4.02 3.50
N TYR A 137 -9.97 -5.10 3.90
CA TYR A 137 -8.55 -5.31 3.67
C TYR A 137 -8.28 -6.39 2.62
N GLU A 138 -7.05 -6.41 2.14
CA GLU A 138 -6.54 -7.45 1.27
C GLU A 138 -5.88 -8.53 2.12
N LEU A 139 -6.30 -9.78 1.96
CA LEU A 139 -5.74 -10.92 2.69
C LEU A 139 -4.88 -11.77 1.77
N GLY A 140 -3.69 -12.15 2.25
CA GLY A 140 -2.82 -13.11 1.58
C GLY A 140 -2.12 -14.05 2.56
N GLN A 141 -1.85 -15.27 2.12
CA GLN A 141 -0.95 -16.19 2.82
C GLN A 141 0.23 -16.54 1.93
N TYR A 142 1.41 -16.53 2.52
CA TYR A 142 2.67 -16.73 1.81
C TYR A 142 3.55 -17.72 2.57
N ILE A 143 4.21 -18.61 1.83
CA ILE A 143 5.33 -19.39 2.31
C ILE A 143 6.60 -18.65 1.91
N VAL A 144 7.37 -18.18 2.90
CA VAL A 144 8.66 -17.52 2.67
C VAL A 144 9.73 -18.57 2.31
N PRO A 145 10.85 -18.20 1.66
CA PRO A 145 11.84 -19.16 1.14
C PRO A 145 12.41 -20.16 2.16
N ASN A 146 12.41 -19.82 3.45
CA ASN A 146 12.86 -20.71 4.52
C ASN A 146 11.77 -21.69 5.02
N GLY A 147 10.61 -21.74 4.36
CA GLY A 147 9.48 -22.63 4.71
C GLY A 147 8.50 -22.04 5.73
N GLY A 148 8.78 -20.87 6.31
CA GLY A 148 7.87 -20.22 7.24
C GLY A 148 6.57 -19.74 6.58
N LYS A 149 5.44 -19.87 7.29
CA LYS A 149 4.16 -19.30 6.85
C LYS A 149 4.02 -17.86 7.36
N GLN A 150 3.53 -16.98 6.49
CA GLN A 150 3.17 -15.60 6.81
C GLN A 150 1.74 -15.34 6.34
N ASN A 151 0.87 -14.99 7.28
CA ASN A 151 -0.49 -14.53 7.02
C ASN A 151 -0.48 -13.01 7.07
N VAL A 152 -1.10 -12.38 6.08
CA VAL A 152 -0.98 -10.95 5.85
C VAL A 152 -2.35 -10.34 5.62
N ALA A 153 -2.63 -9.23 6.31
CA ALA A 153 -3.67 -8.29 5.95
C ALA A 153 -3.02 -6.96 5.58
N PHE A 154 -3.48 -6.33 4.51
CA PHE A 154 -2.99 -5.01 4.14
C PHE A 154 -4.07 -4.10 3.57
N TRP A 155 -3.82 -2.80 3.74
CA TRP A 155 -4.62 -1.71 3.20
C TRP A 155 -3.70 -0.83 2.37
N HIS A 156 -4.06 -0.57 1.12
CA HIS A 156 -3.56 0.60 0.39
C HIS A 156 -4.68 1.62 0.38
N LEU A 157 -4.50 2.67 1.15
CA LEU A 157 -5.47 3.73 1.33
C LEU A 157 -5.05 4.92 0.45
N VAL A 158 -5.94 5.38 -0.42
CA VAL A 158 -5.75 6.53 -1.31
C VAL A 158 -6.73 7.62 -0.90
N ASN A 159 -6.21 8.73 -0.39
CA ASN A 159 -6.96 9.79 0.30
C ASN A 159 -7.89 9.30 1.44
N GLY A 160 -7.53 8.19 2.09
CA GLY A 160 -8.25 7.57 3.20
C GLY A 160 -9.18 6.43 2.80
N GLU A 161 -9.35 6.17 1.50
CA GLU A 161 -10.25 5.13 1.00
C GLU A 161 -9.47 3.91 0.48
N PRO A 162 -9.94 2.67 0.70
CA PRO A 162 -9.26 1.48 0.19
C PRO A 162 -9.18 1.45 -1.33
N ASN A 163 -7.96 1.28 -1.85
CA ASN A 163 -7.68 0.94 -3.23
C ASN A 163 -7.64 -0.58 -3.40
N ARG A 164 -8.11 -1.06 -4.56
CA ARG A 164 -8.28 -2.49 -4.87
C ARG A 164 -7.39 -2.94 -6.01
N TYR A 165 -7.08 -4.23 -5.99
CA TYR A 165 -6.16 -4.90 -6.92
C TYR A 165 -6.75 -6.18 -7.53
N GLU A 166 -8.09 -6.29 -7.61
CA GLU A 166 -8.81 -7.51 -8.00
C GLU A 166 -8.39 -8.10 -9.37
N ASP A 167 -7.66 -7.33 -10.19
CA ASP A 167 -7.13 -7.75 -11.49
C ASP A 167 -5.59 -7.90 -11.56
N GLN A 168 -4.86 -7.65 -10.47
CA GLN A 168 -3.39 -7.69 -10.47
C GLN A 168 -2.87 -9.11 -10.23
N GLN A 169 -2.76 -9.89 -11.30
CA GLN A 169 -2.36 -11.30 -11.23
C GLN A 169 -0.84 -11.56 -11.17
N ALA A 170 -0.01 -10.62 -11.62
CA ALA A 170 1.43 -10.79 -11.72
C ALA A 170 2.22 -9.74 -10.93
N GLY A 171 3.33 -10.17 -10.34
CA GLY A 171 4.28 -9.28 -9.67
C GLY A 171 4.91 -8.28 -10.63
N TRP A 172 5.38 -7.16 -10.08
CA TRP A 172 5.97 -6.05 -10.82
C TRP A 172 7.06 -6.51 -11.81
N ARG A 173 6.88 -6.17 -13.10
CA ARG A 173 7.90 -6.30 -14.16
C ARG A 173 8.31 -4.90 -14.62
N ASN A 174 9.60 -4.64 -14.77
CA ASN A 174 10.13 -3.40 -15.36
C ASN A 174 10.43 -3.56 -16.86
N GLY A 175 10.65 -2.42 -17.51
CA GLY A 175 10.79 -2.31 -18.95
C GLY A 175 9.48 -1.97 -19.65
N LEU A 176 9.53 -1.87 -20.97
CA LEU A 176 8.40 -1.42 -21.80
C LEU A 176 7.17 -2.34 -21.68
N ILE A 177 7.40 -3.65 -21.63
CA ILE A 177 6.33 -4.66 -21.51
C ILE A 177 5.57 -4.47 -20.20
N GLY A 178 6.28 -4.34 -19.07
CA GLY A 178 5.66 -4.11 -17.77
C GLY A 178 4.92 -2.77 -17.65
N ARG A 179 5.29 -1.75 -18.45
CA ARG A 179 4.53 -0.49 -18.53
C ARG A 179 3.23 -0.66 -19.31
N LEU A 180 3.22 -1.46 -20.38
CA LEU A 180 2.02 -1.76 -21.14
C LEU A 180 1.03 -2.61 -20.34
N GLU A 181 1.52 -3.61 -19.60
CA GLU A 181 0.71 -4.44 -18.70
C GLU A 181 0.00 -3.63 -17.59
N ARG A 182 0.50 -2.43 -17.27
CA ARG A 182 -0.08 -1.52 -16.27
C ARG A 182 -1.15 -0.59 -16.82
N LEU A 183 -1.31 -0.47 -18.13
CA LEU A 183 -2.30 0.45 -18.72
C LEU A 183 -3.72 0.24 -18.17
N PRO A 184 -4.21 -1.00 -17.93
CA PRO A 184 -5.50 -1.21 -17.29
C PRO A 184 -5.59 -0.60 -15.89
N LEU A 185 -4.51 -0.70 -15.09
CA LEU A 185 -4.45 -0.11 -13.73
C LEU A 185 -4.42 1.41 -13.78
N VAL A 186 -3.66 2.00 -14.72
CA VAL A 186 -3.65 3.46 -14.94
C VAL A 186 -5.05 3.95 -15.31
N TRP A 187 -5.75 3.23 -16.19
CA TRP A 187 -7.10 3.59 -16.58
C TRP A 187 -8.11 3.44 -15.45
N LYS A 188 -8.00 2.38 -14.64
CA LYS A 188 -8.76 2.21 -13.38
C LYS A 188 -8.56 3.42 -12.47
N ASP A 189 -7.32 3.83 -12.25
CA ASP A 189 -6.99 4.93 -11.35
C ASP A 189 -7.46 6.28 -11.88
N ILE A 190 -7.42 6.51 -13.19
CA ILE A 190 -8.00 7.72 -13.82
C ILE A 190 -9.51 7.74 -13.62
N ARG A 191 -10.21 6.60 -13.77
CA ARG A 191 -11.65 6.50 -13.51
C ARG A 191 -11.99 6.74 -12.04
N ALA A 192 -11.19 6.19 -11.12
CA ALA A 192 -11.43 6.28 -9.69
C ALA A 192 -11.08 7.65 -9.10
N TYR A 193 -10.00 8.28 -9.56
CA TYR A 193 -9.41 9.47 -8.92
C TYR A 193 -9.31 10.70 -9.84
N GLY A 194 -9.71 10.57 -11.12
CA GLY A 194 -9.60 11.62 -12.12
C GLY A 194 -8.21 11.72 -12.75
N ILE A 195 -7.99 12.69 -13.64
CA ILE A 195 -6.69 12.85 -14.33
C ILE A 195 -5.58 13.30 -13.35
N ASN A 196 -5.93 14.09 -12.32
CA ASN A 196 -4.99 14.48 -11.27
C ASN A 196 -4.75 13.32 -10.30
N GLN A 197 -3.67 12.59 -10.54
CA GLN A 197 -3.24 11.43 -9.76
C GLN A 197 -2.38 11.78 -8.54
N LYS A 198 -2.24 13.07 -8.19
CA LYS A 198 -1.45 13.55 -7.03
C LYS A 198 -2.21 13.33 -5.72
N ASN A 199 -2.50 12.06 -5.43
CA ASN A 199 -3.22 11.61 -4.26
C ASN A 199 -2.28 11.36 -3.09
N GLU A 200 -2.78 11.59 -1.88
CA GLU A 200 -2.14 11.14 -0.65
C GLU A 200 -2.34 9.64 -0.48
N GLN A 201 -1.32 8.92 -0.01
CA GLN A 201 -1.37 7.46 0.06
C GLN A 201 -0.79 6.93 1.37
N MET A 202 -1.45 5.94 1.96
CA MET A 202 -0.98 5.19 3.13
C MET A 202 -1.05 3.69 2.81
N PHE A 203 0.05 2.98 3.01
CA PHE A 203 0.08 1.53 2.92
C PHE A 203 0.32 0.96 4.31
N VAL A 204 -0.63 0.18 4.82
CA VAL A 204 -0.54 -0.48 6.12
C VAL A 204 -0.56 -1.99 5.90
N ARG A 205 0.40 -2.72 6.47
CA ARG A 205 0.46 -4.18 6.41
C ARG A 205 0.67 -4.75 7.79
N ILE A 206 -0.11 -5.77 8.10
CA ILE A 206 0.01 -6.61 9.28
C ILE A 206 0.43 -7.99 8.81
N SER A 207 1.53 -8.52 9.32
CA SER A 207 1.97 -9.88 9.01
C SER A 207 2.32 -10.67 10.27
N SER A 208 1.95 -11.95 10.29
CA SER A 208 2.18 -12.85 11.41
C SER A 208 2.30 -14.30 10.96
N GLY A 209 2.92 -15.14 11.79
CA GLY A 209 2.83 -16.59 11.65
C GLY A 209 1.43 -17.15 11.95
N GLN A 210 0.61 -16.42 12.71
CA GLN A 210 -0.80 -16.76 13.02
C GLN A 210 -1.74 -16.16 11.97
N ARG A 211 -2.96 -16.71 11.83
CA ARG A 211 -3.98 -16.13 10.94
C ARG A 211 -4.36 -14.74 11.43
N VAL A 212 -4.48 -13.79 10.51
CA VAL A 212 -4.74 -12.39 10.89
C VAL A 212 -6.16 -12.22 11.45
N GLU A 213 -7.09 -13.02 10.96
CA GLU A 213 -8.47 -13.06 11.43
C GLU A 213 -8.55 -13.50 12.90
N GLU A 214 -7.75 -14.48 13.30
CA GLU A 214 -7.63 -14.91 14.70
C GLU A 214 -7.03 -13.80 15.57
N LEU A 215 -6.00 -13.11 15.06
CA LEU A 215 -5.38 -11.99 15.76
C LEU A 215 -6.33 -10.79 15.94
N MET A 216 -7.22 -10.54 14.98
CA MET A 216 -8.25 -9.50 15.05
C MET A 216 -9.38 -9.88 16.01
N ALA A 217 -9.76 -11.15 16.03
CA ALA A 217 -10.85 -11.66 16.86
C ALA A 217 -10.46 -11.80 18.34
N ASP A 218 -9.19 -12.05 18.66
CA ASP A 218 -8.72 -12.18 20.03
C ASP A 218 -8.85 -10.84 20.81
N PRO A 219 -9.74 -10.76 21.82
CA PRO A 219 -9.94 -9.54 22.60
C PRO A 219 -8.68 -9.07 23.31
N ALA A 220 -7.76 -9.98 23.65
CA ALA A 220 -6.50 -9.60 24.23
C ALA A 220 -5.75 -8.66 23.29
N ASN A 221 -5.80 -8.87 21.96
CA ASN A 221 -5.10 -8.04 20.97
C ASN A 221 -5.79 -6.68 20.74
N GLY A 222 -6.98 -6.47 21.31
CA GLY A 222 -7.78 -5.25 21.12
C GLY A 222 -7.00 -3.97 21.39
N THR A 223 -6.20 -3.91 22.46
CA THR A 223 -5.42 -2.71 22.81
C THR A 223 -4.40 -2.32 21.74
N LEU A 224 -3.76 -3.30 21.08
CA LEU A 224 -2.84 -3.03 19.98
C LEU A 224 -3.60 -2.49 18.77
N TRP A 225 -4.69 -3.12 18.39
CA TRP A 225 -5.51 -2.66 17.27
C TRP A 225 -6.07 -1.24 17.49
N GLN A 226 -6.52 -0.92 18.70
CA GLN A 226 -6.95 0.44 19.04
C GLN A 226 -5.78 1.44 18.92
N ALA A 227 -4.59 1.06 19.36
CA ALA A 227 -3.40 1.90 19.23
C ALA A 227 -2.99 2.14 17.75
N LEU A 228 -3.34 1.23 16.84
CA LEU A 228 -3.11 1.37 15.40
C LEU A 228 -4.22 2.14 14.67
N ALA A 229 -5.31 2.52 15.35
CA ALA A 229 -6.41 3.23 14.73
C ALA A 229 -6.04 4.56 14.03
N PRO A 230 -5.05 5.35 14.52
CA PRO A 230 -4.57 6.55 13.82
C PRO A 230 -4.00 6.30 12.41
N LEU A 231 -3.72 5.05 12.04
CA LEU A 231 -3.31 4.68 10.67
C LEU A 231 -4.47 4.73 9.66
N GLY A 232 -5.70 4.90 10.13
CA GLY A 232 -6.88 5.01 9.28
C GLY A 232 -7.45 3.68 8.80
N VAL A 233 -7.17 2.58 9.49
CA VAL A 233 -7.64 1.23 9.10
C VAL A 233 -9.07 0.92 9.54
N PHE A 234 -9.67 1.75 10.37
CA PHE A 234 -11.06 1.60 10.80
C PHE A 234 -12.01 2.48 9.98
N GLY A 235 -13.22 1.99 9.70
CA GLY A 235 -14.21 2.72 8.90
C GLY A 235 -14.70 4.03 9.55
N ASP A 236 -14.61 4.11 10.87
CA ASP A 236 -15.02 5.27 11.69
C ASP A 236 -13.89 6.29 11.91
N GLN A 237 -12.65 5.98 11.50
CA GLN A 237 -11.49 6.80 11.81
C GLN A 237 -10.55 6.93 10.61
N ARG A 238 -10.41 8.15 10.10
CA ARG A 238 -9.40 8.48 9.09
C ARG A 238 -8.01 8.58 9.69
N TRP A 239 -6.99 8.42 8.84
CA TRP A 239 -5.60 8.65 9.23
C TRP A 239 -5.40 10.08 9.74
N ARG A 240 -4.49 10.29 10.69
CA ARG A 240 -4.14 11.61 11.25
C ARG A 240 -2.64 11.75 11.47
#